data_AF-A0A354Z3C6-F1
#
_entry.id   AF-A0A354Z3C6-F1
#
_cell.length_a   1.000
_cell.length_b   1.000
_cell.length_c   1.000
_cell.angle_alpha   90.00
_cell.angle_beta   90.00
_cell.angle_gamma   90.00
#
_symmetry.space_group_name_H-M   'P 1'
#
loop_
_entity.id
_entity.type
_entity.pdbx_description
1 polymer ?
#
loop_
_entity_poly.entity_id
_entity_poly.type
_entity_poly.pdbx_seq_one_letter_code
_entity_poly.pdbx_strand_id
1 'polypeptide(L)'
;MPANRFDPLLKHAETCEEKAARQYAEKLKALSDNEQRLHELARYAAEYAAPDRGASTAALLVNRQRFRERVQSALDQQKTIVERSRANADLERARLLLASRDSKALEQLAASHRVRAARAAGKREQTSLDDLAARQHRSRRERNDP
;
A
#
# COMPACT_ATOMS: atom_id res chain seq x y z
N MET A 1 -29.36 -2.75 16.02
CA MET A 1 -28.01 -3.04 15.49
C MET A 1 -27.04 -1.95 15.95
N PRO A 2 -25.88 -2.29 16.53
CA PRO A 2 -24.94 -1.32 17.12
C PRO A 2 -24.20 -0.49 16.05
N ALA A 3 -23.85 0.75 16.39
CA ALA A 3 -23.20 1.71 15.48
C ALA A 3 -21.80 1.27 15.00
N ASN A 4 -21.12 0.44 15.80
CA ASN A 4 -19.72 0.03 15.65
C ASN A 4 -19.54 -1.31 14.92
N ARG A 5 -20.58 -1.83 14.27
CA ARG A 5 -20.54 -3.16 13.63
C ARG A 5 -19.47 -3.29 12.52
N PHE A 6 -19.05 -2.17 11.95
CA PHE A 6 -18.07 -2.12 10.86
C PHE A 6 -16.64 -1.93 11.35
N ASP A 7 -16.44 -1.59 12.63
CA ASP A 7 -15.11 -1.31 13.18
C ASP A 7 -14.15 -2.51 13.05
N PRO A 8 -14.57 -3.77 13.26
CA PRO A 8 -13.69 -4.93 13.05
C PRO A 8 -13.28 -5.11 11.58
N LEU A 9 -14.20 -4.82 10.64
CA LEU A 9 -13.93 -4.93 9.20
C LEU A 9 -13.01 -3.81 8.73
N LEU A 10 -13.21 -2.60 9.23
CA LEU A 10 -12.34 -1.46 8.96
C LEU A 10 -10.92 -1.75 9.46
N LYS A 11 -10.78 -2.18 10.71
CA LYS A 11 -9.47 -2.55 11.28
C LYS A 11 -8.77 -3.66 10.49
N HIS A 12 -9.53 -4.64 10.00
CA HIS A 12 -8.99 -5.70 9.15
C HIS A 12 -8.48 -5.14 7.81
N ALA A 13 -9.24 -4.28 7.16
CA ALA A 13 -8.85 -3.66 5.90
C ALA A 13 -7.62 -2.74 6.05
N GLU A 14 -7.56 -1.94 7.12
CA GLU A 14 -6.37 -1.14 7.48
C GLU A 14 -5.14 -2.04 7.67
N THR A 15 -5.29 -3.17 8.37
CA THR A 15 -4.20 -4.14 8.56
C THR A 15 -3.73 -4.76 7.23
N CYS A 16 -4.66 -5.06 6.33
CA CYS A 16 -4.35 -5.56 4.99
C CYS A 16 -3.61 -4.51 4.15
N GLU A 17 -4.05 -3.25 4.19
CA GLU A 17 -3.39 -2.12 3.53
C GLU A 17 -1.96 -1.92 4.05
N GLU A 18 -1.77 -1.89 5.37
CA GLU A 18 -0.44 -1.79 5.97
C GLU A 18 0.48 -2.93 5.54
N LYS A 19 -0.04 -4.17 5.52
CA LYS A 19 0.72 -5.33 5.07
C LYS A 19 1.13 -5.19 3.60
N ALA A 20 0.21 -4.77 2.74
CA ALA A 20 0.50 -4.54 1.32
C ALA A 20 1.52 -3.40 1.13
N ALA A 21 1.45 -2.35 1.94
CA ALA A 21 2.39 -1.23 1.91
C ALA A 21 3.81 -1.68 2.30
N ARG A 22 3.94 -2.50 3.35
CA ARG A 22 5.23 -3.08 3.75
C ARG A 22 5.81 -3.96 2.65
N GLN A 23 4.98 -4.84 2.05
CA GLN A 23 5.43 -5.71 0.94
C GLN A 23 5.88 -4.89 -0.28
N TYR A 24 5.14 -3.85 -0.64
CA TYR A 24 5.54 -2.97 -1.73
C TYR A 24 6.87 -2.25 -1.45
N ALA A 25 7.05 -1.73 -0.23
CA ALA A 25 8.30 -1.09 0.18
C ALA A 25 9.49 -2.05 0.12
N GLU A 26 9.32 -3.31 0.54
CA GLU A 26 10.34 -4.35 0.40
C GLU A 26 10.71 -4.61 -1.06
N LYS A 27 9.74 -4.67 -1.97
CA LYS A 27 10.01 -4.85 -3.41
C LYS A 27 10.68 -3.64 -4.05
N LEU A 28 10.30 -2.44 -3.65
CA LEU A 28 10.98 -1.21 -4.10
C LEU A 28 12.44 -1.18 -3.65
N LYS A 29 12.71 -1.56 -2.40
CA LYS A 29 14.09 -1.65 -1.91
C LYS A 29 14.90 -2.66 -2.72
N ALA A 30 14.35 -3.86 -2.94
CA ALA A 30 15.01 -4.88 -3.76
C ALA A 30 15.24 -4.42 -5.21
N LEU A 31 14.30 -3.67 -5.81
CA LEU A 31 14.48 -3.08 -7.13
C LEU A 31 15.62 -2.07 -7.13
N SER A 32 15.64 -1.15 -6.17
CA SER A 32 16.72 -0.16 -6.02
C SER A 32 18.09 -0.82 -5.87
N ASP A 33 18.20 -1.84 -5.02
CA ASP A 33 19.46 -2.58 -4.82
C ASP A 33 19.93 -3.26 -6.11
N ASN A 34 18.99 -3.83 -6.89
CA ASN A 34 19.31 -4.48 -8.16
C ASN A 34 19.71 -3.49 -9.26
N GLU A 35 19.06 -2.33 -9.32
CA GLU A 35 19.40 -1.24 -10.24
C GLU A 35 20.77 -0.65 -9.92
N GLN A 36 21.10 -0.46 -8.63
CA GLN A 36 22.43 -0.03 -8.21
C GLN A 36 23.50 -1.04 -8.61
N ARG A 37 23.30 -2.34 -8.37
CA ARG A 37 24.24 -3.39 -8.81
C ARG A 37 24.44 -3.40 -10.32
N LEU A 38 23.37 -3.22 -11.10
CA LEU A 38 23.46 -3.13 -12.55
C LEU A 38 24.31 -1.92 -12.98
N HIS A 39 24.08 -0.76 -12.35
CA HIS A 39 24.83 0.45 -12.61
C HIS A 39 26.33 0.27 -12.29
N GLU A 40 26.65 -0.30 -11.13
CA GLU A 40 28.04 -0.60 -10.73
C GLU A 40 28.71 -1.57 -11.71
N LEU A 41 28.02 -2.63 -12.13
CA LEU A 41 28.55 -3.60 -13.09
C LEU A 41 28.78 -2.96 -14.48
N ALA A 42 27.87 -2.09 -14.92
CA ALA A 42 27.98 -1.39 -16.19
C ALA A 42 29.16 -0.39 -16.18
N ARG A 43 29.33 0.33 -15.06
CA ARG A 43 30.47 1.22 -14.85
C ARG A 43 31.79 0.44 -14.88
N TYR A 44 31.88 -0.67 -14.15
CA TYR A 44 33.06 -1.52 -14.14
C TYR A 44 33.39 -2.08 -15.53
N ALA A 45 32.37 -2.50 -16.28
CA ALA A 45 32.53 -2.96 -17.67
C ALA A 45 33.10 -1.86 -18.58
N ALA A 46 32.62 -0.62 -18.45
CA ALA A 46 33.09 0.51 -19.23
C ALA A 46 34.54 0.90 -18.89
N GLU A 47 34.88 0.93 -17.59
CA GLU A 47 36.25 1.19 -17.12
C GLU A 47 37.23 0.13 -17.66
N TYR A 48 36.83 -1.14 -17.70
CA TYR A 48 37.67 -2.24 -18.19
C TYR A 48 37.72 -2.34 -19.73
N ALA A 49 36.78 -1.73 -20.44
CA ALA A 49 36.79 -1.66 -21.89
C ALA A 49 37.90 -0.75 -22.44
N ALA A 50 38.38 0.21 -21.62
CA ALA A 50 39.43 1.15 -22.00
C ALA A 50 40.70 0.43 -22.48
N PRO A 51 41.26 0.80 -23.65
CA PRO A 51 42.42 0.09 -24.22
C PRO A 51 43.62 0.18 -23.27
N ASP A 52 44.20 -0.98 -22.96
CA ASP A 52 45.46 -1.05 -22.23
C ASP A 52 46.58 -0.88 -23.26
N ARG A 53 47.33 0.23 -23.16
CA ARG A 53 48.42 0.54 -24.11
C ARG A 53 49.64 -0.38 -23.94
N GLY A 54 49.61 -1.35 -23.02
CA GLY A 54 50.72 -2.26 -22.73
C GLY A 54 50.48 -3.75 -23.03
N ALA A 55 49.28 -4.16 -23.48
CA ALA A 55 48.97 -5.58 -23.67
C ALA A 55 49.61 -6.14 -24.97
N SER A 56 50.80 -6.72 -24.87
CA SER A 56 51.62 -7.14 -26.01
C SER A 56 51.63 -8.64 -26.30
N THR A 57 51.07 -9.49 -25.42
CA THR A 57 51.09 -10.96 -25.60
C THR A 57 49.73 -11.54 -26.00
N ALA A 58 49.74 -12.53 -26.91
CA ALA A 58 48.53 -13.19 -27.40
C ALA A 58 47.67 -13.82 -26.27
N ALA A 59 48.32 -14.39 -25.24
CA ALA A 59 47.63 -14.96 -24.07
C ALA A 59 46.84 -13.90 -23.28
N LEU A 60 47.40 -12.68 -23.13
CA LEU A 60 46.74 -11.58 -22.44
C LEU A 60 45.52 -11.06 -23.22
N LEU A 61 45.61 -11.02 -24.56
CA LEU A 61 44.48 -10.67 -25.43
C LEU A 61 43.33 -11.68 -25.33
N VAL A 62 43.63 -12.98 -25.33
CA VAL A 62 42.62 -14.05 -25.17
C VAL A 62 41.95 -13.98 -23.80
N ASN A 63 42.73 -13.78 -22.73
CA ASN A 63 42.18 -13.65 -21.37
C ASN A 63 41.26 -12.42 -21.25
N ARG A 64 41.66 -11.30 -21.85
CA ARG A 64 40.85 -10.09 -21.90
C ARG A 64 39.53 -10.30 -22.64
N GLN A 65 39.55 -10.99 -23.77
CA GLN A 65 38.34 -11.31 -24.53
C GLN A 65 37.37 -12.18 -23.70
N ARG A 66 37.87 -13.25 -23.08
CA ARG A 66 37.05 -14.10 -22.19
C ARG A 66 36.46 -13.33 -21.01
N PHE A 67 37.22 -12.41 -20.43
CA PHE A 67 36.73 -11.58 -19.34
C PHE A 67 35.58 -10.66 -19.82
N ARG A 68 35.72 -10.03 -20.99
CA ARG A 68 34.67 -9.20 -21.57
C ARG A 68 33.38 -10.00 -21.81
N GLU A 69 33.49 -11.21 -22.33
CA GLU A 69 32.34 -12.11 -22.54
C GLU A 69 31.64 -12.45 -21.22
N ARG A 70 32.41 -12.74 -20.15
CA ARG A 70 31.87 -13.00 -18.81
C ARG A 70 31.16 -11.77 -18.23
N VAL A 71 31.74 -10.58 -18.38
CA VAL A 71 31.12 -9.33 -17.91
C VAL A 71 29.84 -9.04 -18.67
N GLN A 72 29.84 -9.23 -19.99
CA GLN A 72 28.64 -9.06 -20.81
C GLN A 72 27.53 -10.03 -20.40
N SER A 73 27.86 -11.32 -20.20
CA SER A 73 26.90 -12.30 -19.69
C SER A 73 26.36 -11.92 -18.31
N ALA A 74 27.19 -11.39 -17.41
CA ALA A 74 26.75 -10.95 -16.09
C ALA A 74 25.81 -9.73 -16.18
N LEU A 75 26.09 -8.80 -17.10
CA LEU A 75 25.22 -7.64 -17.36
C LEU A 75 23.84 -8.08 -17.84
N ASP A 76 23.77 -9.00 -18.79
CA ASP A 76 22.50 -9.46 -19.34
C ASP A 76 21.68 -10.25 -18.31
N GLN A 77 22.35 -11.04 -17.47
CA GLN A 77 21.72 -11.68 -16.30
C GLN A 77 21.20 -10.63 -15.31
N GLN A 78 21.99 -9.61 -14.97
CA GLN A 78 21.59 -8.58 -14.01
C GLN A 78 20.45 -7.71 -14.54
N LYS A 79 20.40 -7.39 -15.85
CA LYS A 79 19.25 -6.73 -16.50
C LYS A 79 17.98 -7.54 -16.33
N THR A 80 18.04 -8.85 -16.60
CA THR A 80 16.90 -9.76 -16.41
C THR A 80 16.41 -9.76 -14.96
N ILE A 81 17.33 -9.69 -13.98
CA ILE A 81 16.99 -9.60 -12.56
C ILE A 81 16.28 -8.27 -12.24
N VAL A 82 16.77 -7.14 -12.75
CA VAL A 82 16.14 -5.83 -12.59
C VAL A 82 14.73 -5.83 -13.18
N GLU A 83 14.54 -6.35 -14.39
CA GLU A 83 13.23 -6.45 -15.03
C GLU A 83 12.24 -7.27 -14.21
N ARG A 84 12.66 -8.42 -13.69
CA ARG A 84 11.84 -9.25 -12.79
C ARG A 84 11.52 -8.52 -11.49
N SER A 85 12.49 -7.82 -10.91
CA SER A 85 12.30 -7.04 -9.69
C SER A 85 11.30 -5.90 -9.90
N ARG A 86 11.33 -5.27 -11.08
CA ARG A 86 10.39 -4.21 -11.46
C ARG A 86 8.98 -4.77 -11.61
N ALA A 87 8.82 -5.87 -12.34
CA ALA A 87 7.53 -6.55 -12.48
C ALA A 87 6.93 -6.95 -11.11
N ASN A 88 7.76 -7.42 -10.18
CA ASN A 88 7.34 -7.74 -8.82
C ASN A 88 6.90 -6.48 -8.04
N ALA A 89 7.64 -5.37 -8.15
CA ALA A 89 7.26 -4.11 -7.50
C ALA A 89 5.94 -3.57 -8.05
N ASP A 90 5.73 -3.64 -9.38
CA ASP A 90 4.47 -3.24 -10.01
C ASP A 90 3.27 -4.08 -9.57
N LEU A 91 3.49 -5.39 -9.39
CA LEU A 91 2.47 -6.30 -8.88
C LEU A 91 2.08 -5.97 -7.43
N GLU A 92 3.06 -5.73 -6.54
CA GLU A 92 2.74 -5.32 -5.16
C GLU A 92 2.13 -3.91 -5.10
N ARG A 93 2.51 -3.01 -6.02
CA ARG A 93 1.85 -1.70 -6.16
C ARG A 93 0.37 -1.86 -6.49
N ALA A 94 0.03 -2.75 -7.42
CA ALA A 94 -1.36 -3.01 -7.78
C ALA A 94 -2.15 -3.58 -6.60
N ARG A 95 -1.55 -4.47 -5.81
CA ARG A 95 -2.16 -5.01 -4.58
C ARG A 95 -2.40 -3.94 -3.52
N LEU A 96 -1.42 -3.06 -3.30
CA LEU A 96 -1.56 -1.93 -2.39
C LEU A 96 -2.71 -1.02 -2.84
N LEU A 97 -2.79 -0.67 -4.12
CA LEU A 97 -3.87 0.16 -4.64
C LEU A 97 -5.26 -0.46 -4.42
N LEU A 98 -5.39 -1.78 -4.54
CA LEU A 98 -6.65 -2.47 -4.25
C LEU A 98 -6.98 -2.42 -2.75
N ALA A 99 -6.01 -2.75 -1.89
CA ALA A 99 -6.21 -2.72 -0.43
C ALA A 99 -6.58 -1.31 0.08
N SER A 100 -5.92 -0.26 -0.42
CA SER A 100 -6.24 1.13 -0.09
C SER A 100 -7.65 1.53 -0.54
N ARG A 101 -8.13 1.00 -1.68
CA ARG A 101 -9.51 1.25 -2.13
C ARG A 101 -10.54 0.58 -1.21
N ASP A 102 -10.30 -0.67 -0.84
CA ASP A 102 -11.20 -1.42 0.06
C ASP A 102 -11.26 -0.78 1.44
N SER A 103 -10.11 -0.40 2.00
CA SER A 103 -9.97 0.35 3.26
C SER A 103 -10.80 1.64 3.24
N LYS A 104 -10.59 2.49 2.22
CA LYS A 104 -11.34 3.74 2.04
C LYS A 104 -12.85 3.54 1.87
N ALA A 105 -13.26 2.50 1.14
CA ALA A 105 -14.67 2.20 0.95
C ALA A 105 -15.35 1.80 2.28
N LEU A 106 -14.68 0.98 3.10
CA LEU A 106 -15.18 0.60 4.42
C LEU A 106 -15.21 1.78 5.39
N GLU A 107 -14.22 2.67 5.34
CA GLU A 107 -14.20 3.90 6.13
C GLU A 107 -15.42 4.78 5.85
N GLN A 108 -15.71 5.03 4.56
CA GLN A 108 -16.88 5.80 4.13
C GLN A 108 -18.20 5.14 4.54
N LEU A 109 -18.28 3.80 4.45
CA LEU A 109 -19.45 3.04 4.87
C LEU A 109 -19.68 3.13 6.38
N ALA A 110 -18.61 2.98 7.17
CA ALA A 110 -18.65 3.09 8.62
C ALA A 110 -19.09 4.49 9.06
N ALA A 111 -18.51 5.54 8.47
CA ALA A 111 -18.90 6.93 8.72
C ALA A 111 -20.39 7.18 8.41
N SER A 112 -20.84 6.73 7.24
CA SER A 112 -22.26 6.85 6.82
C SER A 112 -23.21 6.09 7.76
N HIS A 113 -22.77 4.96 8.32
CA HIS A 113 -23.55 4.22 9.30
C HIS A 113 -23.63 4.95 10.66
N ARG A 114 -22.50 5.49 11.15
CA ARG A 114 -22.46 6.26 12.40
C ARG A 114 -23.38 7.49 12.33
N VAL A 115 -23.38 8.22 11.22
CA VAL A 115 -24.29 9.37 11.01
C VAL A 115 -25.76 8.95 11.05
N ARG A 116 -26.12 7.85 10.36
CA ARG A 116 -27.50 7.32 10.38
C ARG A 116 -27.91 6.86 11.77
N ALA A 117 -27.02 6.20 12.51
CA ALA A 117 -27.28 5.75 13.87
C ALA A 117 -27.51 6.92 14.83
N ALA A 118 -26.67 7.97 14.75
CA ALA A 118 -26.83 9.18 15.55
C ALA A 118 -28.16 9.88 15.27
N ARG A 119 -28.53 10.02 14.00
CA ARG A 119 -29.83 10.62 13.61
C ARG A 119 -31.02 9.81 14.13
N ALA A 120 -30.94 8.48 14.06
CA ALA A 120 -31.98 7.60 14.59
C ALA A 120 -32.09 7.68 16.12
N ALA A 121 -30.97 7.79 16.82
CA ALA A 121 -30.94 7.98 18.27
C ALA A 121 -31.57 9.33 18.67
N GLY A 122 -31.18 10.43 18.02
CA GLY A 122 -31.75 11.76 18.29
C GLY A 122 -33.26 11.84 18.04
N LYS A 123 -33.76 11.18 16.97
CA LYS A 123 -35.21 11.09 16.73
C LYS A 123 -35.95 10.35 17.86
N ARG A 124 -35.37 9.27 18.39
CA ARG A 124 -35.97 8.50 19.50
C ARG A 124 -35.98 9.30 20.79
N GLU A 125 -34.90 10.00 21.09
CA GLU A 125 -34.80 10.89 22.25
C GLU A 125 -35.83 12.01 22.18
N GLN A 126 -35.94 12.69 21.03
CA GLN A 126 -36.96 13.71 20.80
C GLN A 126 -38.38 13.15 20.99
N THR A 127 -38.69 12.01 20.40
CA THR A 127 -40.01 11.35 20.57
C THR A 127 -40.31 11.07 22.04
N SER A 128 -39.30 10.59 22.80
CA SER A 128 -39.46 10.32 24.23
C SER A 128 -39.67 11.59 25.06
N LEU A 129 -39.04 12.70 24.70
CA LEU A 129 -39.23 14.01 25.35
C LEU A 129 -40.63 14.55 25.05
N ASP A 130 -41.07 14.47 23.80
CA ASP A 130 -42.40 14.91 23.36
C ASP A 130 -43.50 14.11 24.07
N ASP A 131 -43.33 12.79 24.20
CA ASP A 131 -44.26 11.92 24.93
C ASP A 131 -44.34 12.28 26.42
N LEU A 132 -43.21 12.56 27.06
CA LEU A 132 -43.15 12.96 28.46
C LEU A 132 -43.83 14.33 28.66
N ALA A 133 -43.54 15.30 27.79
CA ALA A 133 -44.16 16.61 27.81
C ALA A 133 -45.69 16.53 27.62
N ALA A 134 -46.16 15.71 26.68
CA ALA A 134 -47.58 15.50 26.44
C ALA A 134 -48.29 14.87 27.65
N ARG A 135 -47.66 13.89 28.33
CA ARG A 135 -48.17 13.28 29.57
C ARG A 135 -48.25 14.31 30.70
N GLN A 136 -47.21 15.11 30.90
CA GLN A 136 -47.22 16.17 31.92
C GLN A 136 -48.31 17.21 31.65
N HIS A 137 -48.45 17.65 30.40
CA HIS A 137 -49.48 18.60 30.00
C HIS A 137 -50.90 18.06 30.24
N ARG A 138 -51.18 16.79 29.89
CA ARG A 138 -52.46 16.13 30.22
C ARG A 138 -52.72 16.11 31.72
N SER A 139 -51.73 15.68 32.52
CA SER A 139 -51.86 15.63 33.99
C SER A 139 -52.06 17.00 34.67
N ARG A 140 -51.61 18.08 34.02
CA ARG A 140 -51.83 19.45 34.50
C ARG A 140 -53.23 19.94 34.17
N ARG A 141 -53.77 19.59 32.99
CA ARG A 141 -55.15 19.91 32.63
C ARG A 141 -56.15 19.21 33.55
N GLU A 142 -55.97 17.90 33.78
CA GLU A 142 -56.83 17.12 34.69
C GLU A 142 -56.80 17.62 36.15
N ARG A 143 -55.76 18.33 36.57
CA ARG A 143 -55.67 18.97 37.90
C ARG A 143 -56.30 20.35 37.99
N ASN A 144 -56.53 21.01 36.85
CA ASN A 144 -57.07 22.37 36.78
C ASN A 144 -58.54 22.42 36.35
N ASP A 145 -59.14 21.28 35.98
CA ASP A 145 -60.60 21.15 35.81
C ASP A 145 -61.22 20.73 37.16
N PRO A 146 -62.15 21.53 37.75
CA PRO A 146 -62.85 21.23 39.00
C PRO A 146 -63.99 20.21 38.86
#